data_AF-A0A937NUI6-F1
#
_entry.id   AF-A0A937NUI6-F1
#
_cell.length_a   1.000
_cell.length_b   1.000
_cell.length_c   1.000
_cell.angle_alpha   90.00
_cell.angle_beta   90.00
_cell.angle_gamma   90.00
#
_symmetry.space_group_name_H-M   'P 1'
#
loop_
_entity.id
_entity.type
_entity.pdbx_description
1 polymer ?
#
loop_
_entity_poly.entity_id
_entity_poly.type
_entity_poly.pdbx_seq_one_letter_code
_entity_poly.pdbx_strand_id
1 'polypeptide(L)'
;MISDDRIKAQLANVLEETECPALGERIKGKVRDSYKMGDRRVLVVSDRISAFDCVLGTIPFKGQVLNQIAAYWFEQTKDIVPNHVLDMPDPNVMVVKECDQLPLEFVVRGYITGVTKTSAWYNYERGVRNMCGNLLPEGMRKDQKLEQPIITPTTKHEKHDRNVSREEAISEGLIDAETFDAAAEICFALYQRGVEIAARQGLIFVDTKYEIGRVDGALTISDEINTPDSSRYWYTDTYAELFAAGKEQRKLDKEYVRTWLADQGFRGDGEPPALSDEVRIEAAKRYIQAYELITGKELIIDDTPVTERVNNALKGLA
;
A
#
# COMPACT_ATOMS: atom_id res chain seq x y z
N MET A 1 -16.46 -14.24 9.28
CA MET A 1 -16.99 -13.10 8.47
C MET A 1 -17.80 -12.16 9.36
N ILE A 2 -17.43 -10.87 9.36
CA ILE A 2 -18.08 -9.80 10.12
C ILE A 2 -19.39 -9.41 9.44
N SER A 3 -20.48 -9.26 10.20
CA SER A 3 -21.81 -8.97 9.63
C SER A 3 -21.96 -7.51 9.20
N ASP A 4 -22.82 -7.29 8.20
CA ASP A 4 -23.22 -5.95 7.72
C ASP A 4 -23.70 -5.06 8.87
N ASP A 5 -24.51 -5.59 9.78
CA ASP A 5 -25.01 -4.85 10.94
C ASP A 5 -23.88 -4.39 11.86
N ARG A 6 -22.84 -5.21 12.03
CA ARG A 6 -21.67 -4.85 12.84
C ARG A 6 -20.83 -3.78 12.14
N ILE A 7 -20.67 -3.84 10.81
CA ILE A 7 -20.02 -2.77 10.04
C ILE A 7 -20.82 -1.47 10.13
N LYS A 8 -22.14 -1.55 9.95
CA LYS A 8 -23.06 -0.41 10.00
C LYS A 8 -23.01 0.30 11.36
N ALA A 9 -22.93 -0.46 12.46
CA ALA A 9 -22.78 0.09 13.80
C ALA A 9 -21.48 0.90 14.00
N GLN A 10 -20.47 0.69 13.15
CA GLN A 10 -19.18 1.36 13.24
C GLN A 10 -19.03 2.55 12.27
N LEU A 11 -20.06 2.88 11.48
CA LEU A 11 -20.02 4.04 10.57
C LEU A 11 -19.77 5.37 11.28
N ALA A 12 -20.16 5.49 12.55
CA ALA A 12 -19.91 6.65 13.41
C ALA A 12 -18.68 6.50 14.32
N ASN A 13 -18.05 5.32 14.36
CA ASN A 13 -16.93 4.97 15.24
C ASN A 13 -15.67 4.71 14.39
N VAL A 14 -15.25 5.75 13.67
CA VAL A 14 -14.14 5.71 12.73
C VAL A 14 -13.01 6.63 13.18
N LEU A 15 -11.77 6.22 12.94
CA LEU A 15 -10.61 7.02 13.27
C LEU A 15 -10.27 7.96 12.12
N GLU A 16 -10.73 9.21 12.19
CA GLU A 16 -10.37 10.20 11.19
C GLU A 16 -9.02 10.84 11.46
N GLU A 17 -8.69 11.15 12.70
CA GLU A 17 -7.42 11.77 13.06
C GLU A 17 -7.07 11.46 14.52
N THR A 18 -5.80 11.62 14.87
CA THR A 18 -5.34 11.51 16.25
C THR A 18 -4.85 12.83 16.81
N GLU A 19 -4.95 12.99 18.12
CA GLU A 19 -4.34 14.10 18.85
C GLU A 19 -3.73 13.59 20.15
N CYS A 20 -2.39 13.61 20.24
CA CYS A 20 -1.68 13.22 21.44
C CYS A 20 -0.45 14.13 21.62
N PRO A 21 -0.61 15.32 22.21
CA PRO A 21 0.49 16.27 22.36
C PRO A 21 1.68 15.73 23.17
N ALA A 22 1.43 14.73 24.03
CA ALA A 22 2.46 14.08 24.83
C ALA A 22 3.49 13.30 23.99
N LEU A 23 3.13 12.87 22.77
CA LEU A 23 4.03 12.20 21.84
C LEU A 23 4.75 13.18 20.88
N GLY A 24 4.48 14.48 21.01
CA GLY A 24 5.05 15.54 20.16
C GLY A 24 4.12 15.99 19.03
N GLU A 25 4.71 16.62 18.00
CA GLU A 25 3.98 17.18 16.87
C GLU A 25 3.38 16.09 15.98
N ARG A 26 2.10 16.24 15.64
CA ARG A 26 1.40 15.35 14.71
C ARG A 26 1.80 15.68 13.28
N ILE A 27 2.34 14.68 12.58
CA ILE A 27 2.58 14.72 11.14
C ILE A 27 1.42 14.01 10.44
N LYS A 28 0.57 14.77 9.76
CA LYS A 28 -0.62 14.26 9.04
C LYS A 28 -0.26 13.86 7.60
N GLY A 29 -0.40 12.58 7.28
CA GLY A 29 -0.38 12.06 5.92
C GLY A 29 -1.78 11.84 5.35
N LYS A 30 -1.89 11.31 4.12
CA LYS A 30 -3.19 11.04 3.47
C LYS A 30 -4.04 10.07 4.30
N VAL A 31 -3.45 8.97 4.77
CA VAL A 31 -4.17 7.89 5.49
C VAL A 31 -3.53 7.50 6.82
N ARG A 32 -2.39 8.11 7.18
CA ARG A 32 -1.67 7.85 8.43
C ARG A 32 -1.39 9.17 9.13
N ASP A 33 -1.51 9.17 10.45
CA ASP A 33 -0.92 10.19 11.31
C ASP A 33 0.35 9.60 11.94
N SER A 34 1.36 10.43 12.21
CA SER A 34 2.57 9.94 12.89
C SER A 34 3.15 10.95 13.87
N TYR A 35 3.88 10.42 14.85
CA TYR A 35 4.55 11.18 15.90
C TYR A 35 6.00 10.72 15.97
N LYS A 36 6.95 11.65 15.78
CA LYS A 36 8.38 11.36 15.88
C LYS A 36 8.83 11.51 17.33
N MET A 37 9.44 10.46 17.87
CA MET A 37 9.87 10.35 19.27
C MET A 37 11.32 9.89 19.35
N GLY A 38 12.26 10.81 19.10
CA GLY A 38 13.69 10.51 19.12
C GLY A 38 14.09 9.52 18.03
N ASP A 39 14.53 8.33 18.44
CA ASP A 39 14.94 7.20 17.59
C ASP A 39 13.77 6.31 17.14
N ARG A 40 12.56 6.63 17.56
CA ARG A 40 11.33 5.90 17.24
C ARG A 40 10.28 6.82 16.64
N ARG A 41 9.32 6.21 15.96
CA ARG A 41 8.12 6.87 15.43
C ARG A 41 6.90 6.03 15.75
N VAL A 42 5.82 6.70 16.12
CA VAL A 42 4.51 6.07 16.25
C VAL A 42 3.74 6.35 14.96
N LEU A 43 3.33 5.30 14.27
CA LEU A 43 2.48 5.33 13.09
C LEU A 43 1.06 4.96 13.50
N VAL A 44 0.10 5.81 13.17
CA VAL A 44 -1.33 5.52 13.37
C VAL A 44 -2.00 5.43 12.01
N VAL A 45 -2.48 4.25 11.67
CA VAL A 45 -3.23 4.02 10.44
C VAL A 45 -4.69 4.37 10.68
N SER A 46 -5.13 5.46 10.06
CA SER A 46 -6.49 5.98 10.16
C SER A 46 -7.45 5.21 9.27
N ASP A 47 -8.75 5.41 9.51
CA ASP A 47 -9.82 4.91 8.65
C ASP A 47 -10.01 5.77 7.40
N ARG A 48 -9.21 6.84 7.22
CA ARG A 48 -9.28 7.71 6.04
C ARG A 48 -9.01 6.92 4.77
N ILE A 49 -9.81 7.18 3.74
CA ILE A 49 -9.59 6.68 2.39
C ILE A 49 -9.28 7.84 1.44
N SER A 50 -8.34 7.61 0.52
CA SER A 50 -7.98 8.54 -0.52
C SER A 50 -8.08 7.90 -1.90
N ALA A 51 -8.48 8.71 -2.88
CA ALA A 51 -8.39 8.40 -4.30
C ALA A 51 -8.17 9.69 -5.09
N PHE A 52 -7.50 9.59 -6.23
CA PHE A 52 -7.17 10.75 -7.07
C PHE A 52 -6.50 11.90 -6.28
N ASP A 53 -5.60 11.55 -5.36
CA ASP A 53 -4.89 12.47 -4.46
C ASP A 53 -5.74 13.29 -3.48
N CYS A 54 -7.05 13.01 -3.38
CA CYS A 54 -7.95 13.60 -2.41
C CYS A 54 -8.31 12.61 -1.30
N VAL A 55 -8.41 13.09 -0.05
CA VAL A 55 -9.04 12.35 1.06
C VAL A 55 -10.54 12.50 0.94
N LEU A 56 -11.28 11.39 0.96
CA LEU A 56 -12.72 11.35 0.61
C LEU A 56 -13.64 11.18 1.83
N GLY A 57 -13.08 10.74 2.95
CA GLY A 57 -13.83 10.35 4.14
C GLY A 57 -13.21 9.13 4.79
N THR A 58 -14.00 8.38 5.55
CA THR A 58 -13.55 7.25 6.38
C THR A 58 -14.31 5.97 6.07
N ILE A 59 -13.60 4.83 6.16
CA ILE A 59 -14.13 3.48 5.97
C ILE A 59 -13.92 2.69 7.27
N PRO A 60 -14.98 2.17 7.92
CA PRO A 60 -14.84 1.39 9.14
C PRO A 60 -13.80 0.28 9.03
N PHE A 61 -12.98 0.15 10.07
CA PHE A 61 -11.91 -0.87 10.22
C PHE A 61 -10.76 -0.79 9.22
N LYS A 62 -10.76 0.14 8.27
CA LYS A 62 -9.72 0.21 7.24
C LYS A 62 -8.33 0.36 7.88
N GLY A 63 -8.18 1.22 8.88
CA GLY A 63 -6.90 1.46 9.53
C GLY A 63 -6.34 0.20 10.18
N GLN A 64 -7.19 -0.49 10.94
CA GLN A 64 -6.88 -1.77 11.57
C GLN A 64 -6.46 -2.82 10.52
N VAL A 65 -7.26 -2.98 9.47
CA VAL A 65 -7.01 -3.97 8.42
C VAL A 65 -5.63 -3.75 7.79
N LEU A 66 -5.34 -2.53 7.35
CA LEU A 66 -4.10 -2.24 6.64
C LEU A 66 -2.88 -2.40 7.54
N ASN A 67 -2.96 -1.92 8.78
CA ASN A 67 -1.87 -2.05 9.74
C ASN A 67 -1.58 -3.51 10.08
N GLN A 68 -2.62 -4.35 10.26
CA GLN A 68 -2.44 -5.76 10.54
C GLN A 68 -1.98 -6.57 9.31
N ILE A 69 -2.35 -6.17 8.08
CA ILE A 69 -1.76 -6.75 6.86
C ILE A 69 -0.27 -6.41 6.79
N ALA A 70 0.11 -5.15 7.03
CA ALA A 70 1.51 -4.75 7.06
C ALA A 70 2.30 -5.54 8.12
N ALA A 71 1.77 -5.65 9.35
CA ALA A 71 2.36 -6.44 10.42
C ALA A 71 2.52 -7.93 10.05
N TYR A 72 1.51 -8.52 9.39
CA TYR A 72 1.61 -9.88 8.88
C TYR A 72 2.78 -10.02 7.91
N TRP A 73 2.91 -9.11 6.94
CA TRP A 73 3.98 -9.18 5.94
C TRP A 73 5.37 -8.95 6.53
N PHE A 74 5.52 -8.01 7.46
CA PHE A 74 6.79 -7.82 8.17
C PHE A 74 7.25 -9.10 8.87
N GLU A 75 6.32 -9.85 9.47
CA GLU A 75 6.62 -11.17 10.05
C GLU A 75 6.93 -12.22 8.97
N GLN A 76 6.20 -12.23 7.85
CA GLN A 76 6.44 -13.15 6.74
C GLN A 76 7.74 -12.91 5.97
N THR A 77 8.38 -11.76 6.15
CA THR A 77 9.59 -11.38 5.39
C THR A 77 10.79 -11.05 6.27
N LYS A 78 10.71 -11.26 7.59
CA LYS A 78 11.78 -10.92 8.53
C LYS A 78 13.10 -11.69 8.30
N ASP A 79 13.03 -12.83 7.59
CA ASP A 79 14.19 -13.62 7.20
C ASP A 79 14.92 -13.06 5.97
N ILE A 80 14.30 -12.14 5.24
CA ILE A 80 14.83 -11.54 4.01
C ILE A 80 15.60 -10.25 4.31
N VAL A 81 15.00 -9.37 5.10
CA VAL A 81 15.55 -8.04 5.43
C VAL A 81 15.03 -7.59 6.79
N PRO A 82 15.82 -6.86 7.61
CA PRO A 82 15.30 -6.20 8.80
C PRO A 82 14.12 -5.29 8.46
N ASN A 83 13.12 -5.26 9.32
CA ASN A 83 12.03 -4.28 9.24
C ASN A 83 12.08 -3.32 10.42
N HIS A 84 11.41 -2.17 10.27
CA HIS A 84 11.44 -1.12 11.28
C HIS A 84 10.50 -1.34 12.47
N VAL A 85 9.69 -2.40 12.52
CA VAL A 85 8.66 -2.59 13.55
C VAL A 85 9.29 -2.95 14.90
N LEU A 86 8.82 -2.29 15.96
CA LEU A 86 9.19 -2.56 17.35
C LEU A 86 8.03 -3.16 18.15
N ASP A 87 6.83 -2.62 17.99
CA ASP A 87 5.64 -3.04 18.71
C ASP A 87 4.35 -2.65 17.97
N MET A 88 3.23 -3.26 18.33
CA MET A 88 1.90 -2.96 17.83
C MET A 88 0.92 -2.93 19.02
N PRO A 89 0.91 -1.86 19.84
CA PRO A 89 0.10 -1.78 21.06
C PRO A 89 -1.40 -1.71 20.78
N ASP A 90 -1.78 -1.40 19.54
CA ASP A 90 -3.17 -1.40 19.08
C ASP A 90 -3.22 -1.86 17.62
N PRO A 91 -4.29 -2.54 17.17
CA PRO A 91 -4.51 -2.85 15.76
C PRO A 91 -4.34 -1.67 14.78
N ASN A 92 -4.54 -0.42 15.19
CA ASN A 92 -4.31 0.77 14.37
C ASN A 92 -2.95 1.45 14.58
N VAL A 93 -2.17 1.04 15.60
CA VAL A 93 -0.95 1.74 16.03
C VAL A 93 0.27 0.82 15.90
N MET A 94 1.29 1.30 15.21
CA MET A 94 2.57 0.62 15.07
C MET A 94 3.69 1.53 15.59
N VAL A 95 4.50 1.00 16.51
CA VAL A 95 5.72 1.67 16.97
C VAL A 95 6.87 1.13 16.13
N VAL A 96 7.60 2.04 15.50
CA VAL A 96 8.69 1.70 14.58
C VAL A 96 9.97 2.44 14.96
N LYS A 97 11.11 1.91 14.53
CA LYS A 97 12.38 2.65 14.51
C LYS A 97 12.29 3.76 13.48
N GLU A 98 12.80 4.94 13.83
CA GLU A 98 12.97 6.01 12.86
C GLU A 98 13.99 5.56 11.81
N CYS A 99 13.62 5.65 10.55
CA CYS A 99 14.44 5.23 9.42
C CYS A 99 14.89 6.45 8.62
N ASP A 100 16.16 6.49 8.25
CA ASP A 100 16.66 7.43 7.24
C ASP A 100 16.27 6.90 5.86
N GLN A 101 15.23 7.47 5.26
CA GLN A 101 14.58 6.94 4.05
C GLN A 101 15.46 7.14 2.82
N LEU A 102 15.57 6.11 1.97
CA LEU A 102 16.12 6.30 0.63
C LEU A 102 15.18 7.22 -0.17
N PRO A 103 15.71 8.06 -1.08
CA PRO A 103 14.91 9.04 -1.83
C PRO A 103 14.15 8.43 -3.01
N LEU A 104 13.91 7.12 -3.00
CA LEU A 104 13.25 6.36 -4.04
C LEU A 104 12.17 5.46 -3.47
N GLU A 105 11.09 5.29 -4.23
CA GLU A 105 10.12 4.22 -4.03
C GLU A 105 10.40 3.12 -5.05
N PHE A 106 10.65 1.90 -4.58
CA PHE A 106 10.99 0.78 -5.46
C PHE A 106 9.72 0.01 -5.83
N VAL A 107 9.22 0.21 -7.04
CA VAL A 107 8.05 -0.52 -7.54
C VAL A 107 8.48 -1.76 -8.29
N VAL A 108 8.12 -2.94 -7.80
CA VAL A 108 8.35 -4.22 -8.48
C VAL A 108 7.07 -4.66 -9.18
N ARG A 109 7.17 -5.08 -10.44
CA ARG A 109 6.02 -5.47 -11.27
C ARG A 109 6.24 -6.84 -11.88
N GLY A 110 5.28 -7.75 -11.71
CA GLY A 110 5.23 -9.02 -12.46
C GLY A 110 4.25 -8.99 -13.62
N TYR A 111 3.45 -7.93 -13.77
CA TYR A 111 2.48 -7.76 -14.84
C TYR A 111 2.53 -6.32 -15.37
N ILE A 112 2.23 -6.15 -16.67
CA ILE A 112 2.13 -4.83 -17.29
C ILE A 112 0.70 -4.29 -17.16
N THR A 113 0.48 -3.38 -16.21
CA THR A 113 -0.85 -2.79 -15.95
C THR A 113 -0.76 -1.34 -15.49
N GLY A 114 -1.90 -0.78 -15.09
CA GLY A 114 -2.07 0.57 -14.54
C GLY A 114 -2.42 1.63 -15.59
N VAL A 115 -2.91 2.76 -15.09
CA VAL A 115 -3.41 3.89 -15.90
C VAL A 115 -2.82 5.23 -15.50
N THR A 116 -1.91 5.25 -14.52
CA THR A 116 -1.24 6.46 -14.03
C THR A 116 0.03 6.74 -14.83
N LYS A 117 0.51 7.99 -14.80
CA LYS A 117 1.73 8.39 -15.51
C LYS A 117 2.98 7.60 -15.13
N THR A 118 3.02 7.03 -13.92
CA THR A 118 4.11 6.19 -13.42
C THR A 118 3.91 4.69 -13.70
N SER A 119 2.75 4.27 -14.20
CA SER A 119 2.44 2.86 -14.45
C SER A 119 3.01 2.33 -15.77
N ALA A 120 3.34 1.03 -15.81
CA ALA A 120 3.99 0.40 -16.94
C ALA A 120 3.08 0.37 -18.19
N TRP A 121 1.80 0.00 -18.05
CA TRP A 121 0.89 -0.06 -19.19
C TRP A 121 0.63 1.32 -19.82
N TYR A 122 0.42 2.35 -18.99
CA TYR A 122 0.21 3.72 -19.47
C TYR A 122 1.36 4.22 -20.35
N ASN A 123 2.60 3.94 -19.96
CA ASN A 123 3.78 4.33 -20.74
C ASN A 123 3.90 3.47 -22.01
N TYR A 124 3.69 2.16 -21.90
CA TYR A 124 3.76 1.23 -23.01
C TYR A 124 2.74 1.50 -24.12
N GLU A 125 1.48 1.75 -23.75
CA GLU A 125 0.40 2.11 -24.67
C GLU A 125 0.74 3.40 -25.47
N ARG A 126 1.58 4.27 -24.90
CA ARG A 126 2.02 5.54 -25.50
C ARG A 126 3.37 5.45 -26.21
N GLY A 127 3.87 4.24 -26.46
CA GLY A 127 5.06 3.98 -27.25
C GLY A 127 6.37 3.90 -26.45
N VAL A 128 6.34 4.02 -25.12
CA VAL A 128 7.55 3.84 -24.30
C VAL A 128 7.87 2.35 -24.19
N ARG A 129 9.04 1.93 -24.68
CA ARG A 129 9.50 0.53 -24.62
C ARG A 129 10.60 0.30 -23.60
N ASN A 130 11.40 1.32 -23.30
CA ASN A 130 12.35 1.27 -22.21
C ASN A 130 11.72 1.91 -20.97
N MET A 131 11.33 1.08 -20.00
CA MET A 131 10.72 1.52 -18.75
C MET A 131 11.75 1.41 -17.63
N CYS A 132 12.28 2.54 -17.15
CA CYS A 132 13.29 2.58 -16.07
C CYS A 132 14.52 1.70 -16.33
N GLY A 133 14.96 1.55 -17.59
CA GLY A 133 16.07 0.67 -17.98
C GLY A 133 15.64 -0.73 -18.47
N ASN A 134 14.36 -1.09 -18.31
CA ASN A 134 13.83 -2.38 -18.74
C ASN A 134 13.26 -2.29 -20.17
N LEU A 135 13.86 -3.00 -21.13
CA LEU A 135 13.31 -3.12 -22.48
C LEU A 135 12.13 -4.11 -22.50
N LEU A 136 10.94 -3.58 -22.79
CA LEU A 136 9.72 -4.36 -22.93
C LEU A 136 9.54 -4.83 -24.38
N PRO A 137 9.12 -6.10 -24.61
CA PRO A 137 8.90 -6.62 -25.95
C PRO A 137 7.73 -5.90 -26.66
N GLU A 138 7.70 -5.98 -27.98
CA GLU A 138 6.57 -5.48 -28.77
C GLU A 138 5.32 -6.36 -28.62
N GLY A 139 4.15 -5.78 -28.92
CA GLY A 139 2.87 -6.49 -28.98
C GLY A 139 2.29 -6.93 -27.63
N MET A 140 2.79 -6.39 -26.51
CA MET A 140 2.24 -6.69 -25.19
C MET A 140 0.80 -6.16 -25.06
N ARG A 141 0.00 -6.89 -24.28
CA ARG A 141 -1.39 -6.53 -23.95
C ARG A 141 -1.50 -6.06 -22.51
N LYS A 142 -2.49 -5.22 -22.21
CA LYS A 142 -2.82 -4.82 -20.84
C LYS A 142 -3.05 -6.06 -19.98
N ASP A 143 -2.52 -6.05 -18.76
CA ASP A 143 -2.60 -7.12 -17.76
C ASP A 143 -1.83 -8.40 -18.12
N GLN A 144 -0.94 -8.34 -19.10
CA GLN A 144 -0.06 -9.45 -19.46
C GLN A 144 0.99 -9.69 -18.36
N LYS A 145 1.22 -10.97 -18.03
CA LYS A 145 2.33 -11.38 -17.17
C LYS A 145 3.67 -11.12 -17.86
N LEU A 146 4.61 -10.52 -17.14
CA LEU A 146 5.98 -10.33 -17.58
C LEU A 146 6.76 -11.66 -17.49
N GLU A 147 7.74 -11.85 -18.39
CA GLU A 147 8.61 -13.03 -18.37
C GLU A 147 9.41 -13.10 -17.06
N GLN A 148 9.87 -11.95 -16.59
CA GLN A 148 10.50 -11.77 -15.29
C GLN A 148 9.96 -10.49 -14.64
N PRO A 149 9.86 -10.43 -13.30
CA PRO A 149 9.52 -9.19 -12.63
C PRO A 149 10.56 -8.11 -12.95
N ILE A 150 10.08 -6.88 -13.11
CA ILE A 150 10.93 -5.70 -13.36
C ILE A 150 10.82 -4.73 -12.20
N ILE A 151 11.85 -3.90 -12.03
CA ILE A 151 11.83 -2.79 -11.06
C ILE A 151 11.69 -1.46 -11.82
N THR A 152 10.74 -0.64 -11.40
CA THR A 152 10.48 0.69 -11.98
C THR A 152 10.43 1.72 -10.86
N PRO A 153 11.58 2.19 -10.36
CA PRO A 153 11.62 3.12 -9.25
C PRO A 153 10.94 4.46 -9.59
N THR A 154 10.42 5.12 -8.56
CA THR A 154 9.96 6.51 -8.64
C THR A 154 10.70 7.40 -7.66
N THR A 155 10.88 8.67 -8.00
CA THR A 155 11.41 9.67 -7.07
C THR A 155 10.46 9.87 -5.90
N LYS A 156 11.02 10.16 -4.72
CA LYS A 156 10.28 10.49 -3.50
C LYS A 156 10.48 11.97 -3.17
N HIS A 157 9.46 12.62 -2.62
CA HIS A 157 9.48 14.03 -2.15
C HIS A 157 9.51 15.12 -3.24
N GLU A 158 9.40 14.76 -4.52
CA GLU A 158 9.11 15.74 -5.58
C GLU A 158 7.61 16.10 -5.55
N LYS A 159 7.22 17.26 -6.09
CA LYS A 159 5.81 17.69 -6.16
C LYS A 159 4.94 16.67 -6.92
N HIS A 160 5.56 15.93 -7.84
CA HIS A 160 4.98 14.80 -8.55
C HIS A 160 6.05 13.72 -8.71
N ASP A 161 5.79 12.53 -8.17
CA ASP A 161 6.67 11.38 -8.34
C ASP A 161 6.82 11.06 -9.84
N ARG A 162 8.06 10.82 -10.28
CA ARG A 162 8.37 10.40 -11.66
C ARG A 162 9.13 9.08 -11.66
N ASN A 163 8.98 8.34 -12.75
CA ASN A 163 9.80 7.18 -13.01
C ASN A 163 11.27 7.59 -13.18
N VAL A 164 12.18 6.81 -12.59
CA VAL A 164 13.62 7.00 -12.72
C VAL A 164 14.29 5.63 -12.91
N SER A 165 15.18 5.52 -13.90
CA SER A 165 16.03 4.34 -14.09
C SER A 165 17.15 4.30 -13.05
N ARG A 166 17.81 3.14 -12.94
CA ARG A 166 19.02 2.98 -12.13
C ARG A 166 20.09 3.99 -12.54
N GLU A 167 20.36 4.09 -13.84
CA GLU A 167 21.39 4.98 -14.39
C GLU A 167 21.06 6.46 -14.11
N GLU A 168 19.81 6.85 -14.29
CA GLU A 168 19.35 8.21 -13.98
C GLU A 168 19.50 8.50 -12.49
N ALA A 169 19.02 7.62 -11.60
CA ALA A 169 19.07 7.82 -10.16
C ALA A 169 20.51 7.99 -9.65
N ILE A 170 21.46 7.23 -10.19
CA ILE A 170 22.89 7.37 -9.87
C ILE A 170 23.44 8.67 -10.44
N SER A 171 23.15 8.99 -11.70
CA SER A 171 23.67 10.19 -12.37
C SER A 171 23.18 11.50 -11.74
N GLU A 172 21.97 11.48 -11.19
CA GLU A 172 21.36 12.61 -10.48
C GLU A 172 21.82 12.70 -9.01
N GLY A 173 22.61 11.73 -8.53
CA GLY A 173 23.12 11.70 -7.17
C GLY A 173 22.06 11.37 -6.11
N LEU A 174 20.95 10.74 -6.50
CA LEU A 174 19.90 10.32 -5.57
C LEU A 174 20.37 9.14 -4.70
N ILE A 175 21.16 8.23 -5.26
CA ILE A 175 21.62 7.00 -4.60
C ILE A 175 22.88 6.48 -5.29
N ASP A 176 23.78 5.84 -4.55
CA ASP A 176 24.91 5.14 -5.13
C ASP A 176 24.52 3.77 -5.72
N ALA A 177 25.38 3.25 -6.60
CA ALA A 177 25.13 1.99 -7.31
C ALA A 177 24.96 0.79 -6.37
N GLU A 178 25.84 0.67 -5.37
CA GLU A 178 25.84 -0.45 -4.42
C GLU A 178 24.55 -0.50 -3.61
N THR A 179 24.12 0.66 -3.10
CA THR A 179 22.87 0.79 -2.33
C THR A 179 21.65 0.53 -3.21
N PHE A 180 21.61 1.03 -4.44
CA PHE A 180 20.51 0.76 -5.36
C PHE A 180 20.38 -0.73 -5.65
N ASP A 181 21.48 -1.39 -5.98
CA ASP A 181 21.50 -2.81 -6.35
C ASP A 181 21.07 -3.68 -5.18
N ALA A 182 21.60 -3.42 -3.97
CA ALA A 182 21.18 -4.11 -2.75
C ALA A 182 19.69 -3.90 -2.42
N ALA A 183 19.18 -2.67 -2.57
CA ALA A 183 17.77 -2.37 -2.37
C ALA A 183 16.88 -3.08 -3.41
N ALA A 184 17.31 -3.15 -4.66
CA ALA A 184 16.60 -3.84 -5.73
C ALA A 184 16.53 -5.35 -5.48
N GLU A 185 17.64 -5.98 -5.07
CA GLU A 185 17.69 -7.40 -4.69
C GLU A 185 16.71 -7.72 -3.56
N ILE A 186 16.69 -6.90 -2.50
CA ILE A 186 15.72 -7.00 -1.40
C ILE A 186 14.29 -6.91 -1.95
N CYS A 187 13.99 -5.91 -2.77
CA CYS A 187 12.65 -5.70 -3.34
C CYS A 187 12.18 -6.90 -4.18
N PHE A 188 13.06 -7.49 -4.99
CA PHE A 188 12.72 -8.69 -5.75
C PHE A 188 12.47 -9.89 -4.85
N ALA A 189 13.26 -10.08 -3.80
CA ALA A 189 13.06 -11.16 -2.83
C ALA A 189 11.73 -11.01 -2.06
N LEU A 190 11.40 -9.79 -1.62
CA LEU A 190 10.13 -9.46 -0.98
C LEU A 190 8.94 -9.69 -1.92
N TYR A 191 9.06 -9.26 -3.19
CA TYR A 191 8.04 -9.45 -4.20
C TYR A 191 7.80 -10.94 -4.46
N GLN A 192 8.86 -11.73 -4.58
CA GLN A 192 8.78 -13.18 -4.79
C GLN A 192 8.09 -13.89 -3.61
N ARG A 193 8.41 -13.53 -2.35
CA ARG A 193 7.68 -14.04 -1.18
C ARG A 193 6.20 -13.65 -1.22
N GLY A 194 5.90 -12.43 -1.68
CA GLY A 194 4.54 -11.95 -1.93
C GLY A 194 3.78 -12.81 -2.92
N VAL A 195 4.39 -13.12 -4.08
CA VAL A 195 3.84 -14.00 -5.11
C VAL A 195 3.53 -15.39 -4.55
N GLU A 196 4.47 -15.99 -3.81
CA GLU A 196 4.32 -17.34 -3.26
C GLU A 196 3.17 -17.44 -2.25
N ILE A 197 3.05 -16.47 -1.35
CA ILE A 197 2.00 -16.45 -0.33
C ILE A 197 0.64 -16.12 -0.96
N ALA A 198 0.56 -15.12 -1.84
CA ALA A 198 -0.68 -14.76 -2.53
C ALA A 198 -1.24 -15.94 -3.36
N ALA A 199 -0.36 -16.68 -4.05
CA ALA A 199 -0.76 -17.83 -4.86
C ALA A 199 -1.43 -18.93 -4.03
N ARG A 200 -0.97 -19.17 -2.78
CA ARG A 200 -1.59 -20.14 -1.85
C ARG A 200 -3.01 -19.76 -1.47
N GLN A 201 -3.36 -18.48 -1.59
CA GLN A 201 -4.66 -17.92 -1.22
C GLN A 201 -5.55 -17.63 -2.44
N GLY A 202 -5.19 -18.16 -3.62
CA GLY A 202 -5.97 -17.95 -4.85
C GLY A 202 -5.88 -16.52 -5.39
N LEU A 203 -4.81 -15.80 -5.05
CA LEU A 203 -4.53 -14.44 -5.51
C LEU A 203 -3.30 -14.40 -6.43
N ILE A 204 -3.29 -13.41 -7.31
CA ILE A 204 -2.15 -12.98 -8.10
C ILE A 204 -1.59 -11.71 -7.46
N PHE A 205 -0.31 -11.73 -7.10
CA PHE A 205 0.41 -10.54 -6.65
C PHE A 205 1.01 -9.82 -7.86
N VAL A 206 0.46 -8.67 -8.21
CA VAL A 206 0.62 -8.06 -9.55
C VAL A 206 1.83 -7.14 -9.57
N ASP A 207 1.81 -6.14 -8.70
CA ASP A 207 2.89 -5.20 -8.45
C ASP A 207 2.79 -4.64 -7.04
N THR A 208 3.88 -4.07 -6.54
CA THR A 208 3.96 -3.50 -5.20
C THR A 208 5.04 -2.44 -5.11
N LYS A 209 4.85 -1.49 -4.20
CA LYS A 209 5.79 -0.43 -3.89
C LYS A 209 6.46 -0.70 -2.54
N TYR A 210 7.79 -0.64 -2.51
CA TYR A 210 8.60 -0.75 -1.30
C TYR A 210 9.30 0.56 -0.98
N GLU A 211 9.37 0.86 0.32
CA GLU A 211 10.20 1.94 0.86
C GLU A 211 11.28 1.35 1.77
N ILE A 212 12.53 1.56 1.39
CA ILE A 212 13.69 1.12 2.15
C ILE A 212 14.35 2.36 2.75
N GLY A 213 14.77 2.24 4.00
CA GLY A 213 15.61 3.22 4.66
C GLY A 213 16.81 2.58 5.34
N ARG A 214 17.54 3.36 6.12
CA ARG A 214 18.63 2.89 6.98
C ARG A 214 18.26 3.03 8.45
N VAL A 215 18.56 1.99 9.20
CA VAL A 215 18.53 1.98 10.67
C VAL A 215 19.90 1.49 11.11
N ASP A 216 20.60 2.27 11.92
CA ASP A 216 21.96 1.95 12.40
C ASP A 216 22.92 1.58 11.24
N GLY A 217 22.74 2.22 10.07
CA GLY A 217 23.51 2.00 8.84
C GLY A 217 23.03 0.85 7.95
N ALA A 218 22.17 -0.05 8.44
CA ALA A 218 21.69 -1.21 7.70
C ALA A 218 20.40 -0.90 6.91
N LEU A 219 20.31 -1.44 5.67
CA LEU A 219 19.09 -1.37 4.89
C LEU A 219 17.95 -2.08 5.62
N THR A 220 16.83 -1.38 5.76
CA THR A 220 15.68 -1.80 6.54
C THR A 220 14.41 -1.49 5.75
N ILE A 221 13.53 -2.48 5.61
CA ILE A 221 12.23 -2.26 5.00
C ILE A 221 11.33 -1.48 5.97
N SER A 222 10.61 -0.50 5.43
CA SER A 222 9.83 0.45 6.21
C SER A 222 8.48 0.74 5.55
N ASP A 223 7.77 1.75 6.06
CA ASP A 223 6.44 2.15 5.62
C ASP A 223 5.39 1.02 5.80
N GLU A 224 4.50 0.80 4.83
CA GLU A 224 3.63 -0.38 4.75
C GLU A 224 4.07 -1.26 3.57
N ILE A 225 4.01 -2.58 3.74
CA ILE A 225 4.39 -3.51 2.67
C ILE A 225 3.26 -4.46 2.32
N ASN A 226 3.13 -4.72 1.01
CA ASN A 226 2.24 -5.71 0.44
C ASN A 226 0.75 -5.54 0.83
N THR A 227 0.32 -4.32 1.13
CA THR A 227 -1.08 -4.03 1.48
C THR A 227 -1.90 -3.78 0.20
N PRO A 228 -3.25 -3.80 0.26
CA PRO A 228 -4.08 -3.34 -0.86
C PRO A 228 -3.90 -1.86 -1.23
N ASP A 229 -3.22 -1.07 -0.41
CA ASP A 229 -2.92 0.35 -0.65
C ASP A 229 -1.59 0.52 -1.38
N SER A 230 -0.59 -0.32 -1.08
CA SER A 230 0.74 -0.30 -1.71
C SER A 230 0.92 -1.31 -2.85
N SER A 231 -0.05 -2.20 -3.06
CA SER A 231 0.05 -3.30 -4.04
C SER A 231 -1.26 -3.58 -4.76
N ARG A 232 -1.13 -4.14 -5.96
CA ARG A 232 -2.26 -4.69 -6.73
C ARG A 232 -2.36 -6.21 -6.52
N TYR A 233 -3.57 -6.65 -6.24
CA TYR A 233 -3.93 -8.05 -6.12
C TYR A 233 -5.09 -8.37 -7.06
N TRP A 234 -4.98 -9.46 -7.82
CA TRP A 234 -6.08 -9.99 -8.62
C TRP A 234 -6.50 -11.37 -8.14
N TYR A 235 -7.73 -11.76 -8.46
CA TYR A 235 -8.16 -13.13 -8.23
C TYR A 235 -7.66 -14.05 -9.35
N THR A 236 -7.06 -15.18 -8.97
CA THR A 236 -6.50 -16.14 -9.92
C THR A 236 -7.59 -16.84 -10.73
N ASP A 237 -8.77 -17.05 -10.13
CA ASP A 237 -9.89 -17.80 -10.71
C ASP A 237 -10.43 -17.24 -12.05
N THR A 238 -10.25 -15.95 -12.28
CA THR A 238 -10.85 -15.20 -13.39
C THR A 238 -9.81 -14.59 -14.34
N TYR A 239 -8.52 -14.62 -13.98
CA TYR A 239 -7.45 -13.96 -14.71
C TYR A 239 -7.37 -14.38 -16.19
N ALA A 240 -7.29 -15.68 -16.46
CA ALA A 240 -7.07 -16.19 -17.80
C ALA A 240 -8.22 -15.85 -18.77
N GLU A 241 -9.47 -15.95 -18.30
CA GLU A 241 -10.66 -15.62 -19.10
C GLU A 241 -10.72 -14.12 -19.39
N LEU A 242 -10.56 -13.28 -18.37
CA LEU A 242 -10.62 -11.83 -18.51
C LEU A 242 -9.49 -11.31 -19.40
N PHE A 243 -8.26 -11.80 -19.20
CA PHE A 243 -7.12 -11.45 -20.05
C PHE A 243 -7.34 -11.87 -21.51
N ALA A 244 -7.80 -13.10 -21.78
CA ALA A 244 -8.10 -13.54 -23.14
C ALA A 244 -9.14 -12.64 -23.81
N ALA A 245 -10.20 -12.27 -23.09
CA ALA A 245 -11.27 -11.40 -23.55
C ALA A 245 -10.89 -9.89 -23.60
N GLY A 246 -9.71 -9.50 -23.11
CA GLY A 246 -9.31 -8.08 -23.03
C GLY A 246 -10.16 -7.26 -22.06
N LYS A 247 -10.67 -7.88 -20.99
CA LYS A 247 -11.47 -7.24 -19.94
C LYS A 247 -10.61 -6.89 -18.74
N GLU A 248 -11.07 -5.91 -17.95
CA GLU A 248 -10.46 -5.55 -16.66
C GLU A 248 -10.42 -6.74 -15.70
N GLN A 249 -9.31 -6.91 -15.01
CA GLN A 249 -9.14 -7.96 -14.00
C GLN A 249 -9.99 -7.72 -12.76
N ARG A 250 -10.41 -8.80 -12.10
CA ARG A 250 -11.06 -8.73 -10.79
C ARG A 250 -10.03 -8.37 -9.73
N LYS A 251 -10.09 -7.15 -9.22
CA LYS A 251 -9.15 -6.58 -8.24
C LYS A 251 -9.65 -6.79 -6.81
N LEU A 252 -8.72 -7.03 -5.89
CA LEU A 252 -8.98 -7.05 -4.44
C LEU A 252 -8.77 -5.67 -3.79
N ASP A 253 -8.12 -4.75 -4.50
CA ASP A 253 -7.66 -3.46 -3.98
C ASP A 253 -8.76 -2.37 -3.94
N LYS A 254 -8.31 -1.14 -3.68
CA LYS A 254 -9.10 0.10 -3.63
C LYS A 254 -9.90 0.45 -4.88
N GLU A 255 -9.82 -0.31 -5.97
CA GLU A 255 -10.47 0.05 -7.23
C GLU A 255 -11.99 0.24 -7.09
N TYR A 256 -12.66 -0.47 -6.18
CA TYR A 256 -14.10 -0.29 -5.95
C TYR A 256 -14.50 1.18 -5.72
N VAL A 257 -13.77 1.89 -4.85
CA VAL A 257 -14.07 3.29 -4.54
C VAL A 257 -13.71 4.19 -5.73
N ARG A 258 -12.63 3.89 -6.46
CA ARG A 258 -12.27 4.64 -7.68
C ARG A 258 -13.30 4.50 -8.78
N THR A 259 -13.80 3.28 -9.02
CA THR A 259 -14.85 3.01 -10.00
C THR A 259 -16.12 3.74 -9.61
N TRP A 260 -16.55 3.64 -8.34
CA TRP A 260 -17.72 4.36 -7.86
C TRP A 260 -17.60 5.88 -8.06
N LEU A 261 -16.46 6.48 -7.71
CA LEU A 261 -16.20 7.91 -7.95
C LEU A 261 -16.27 8.27 -9.43
N ALA A 262 -15.67 7.46 -10.30
CA ALA A 262 -15.69 7.69 -11.74
C ALA A 262 -17.11 7.61 -12.32
N ASP A 263 -17.95 6.72 -11.79
CA ASP A 263 -19.37 6.61 -12.13
C ASP A 263 -20.17 7.82 -11.64
N GLN A 264 -19.73 8.47 -10.55
CA GLN A 264 -20.23 9.77 -10.10
C GLN A 264 -19.62 10.96 -10.88
N GLY A 265 -18.78 10.70 -11.88
CA GLY A 265 -18.13 11.73 -12.70
C GLY A 265 -16.87 12.35 -12.07
N PHE A 266 -16.43 11.89 -10.90
CA PHE A 266 -15.23 12.41 -10.23
C PHE A 266 -13.97 11.68 -10.68
N ARG A 267 -12.98 12.43 -11.17
CA ARG A 267 -11.67 11.91 -11.63
C ARG A 267 -10.47 12.67 -11.04
N GLY A 268 -10.68 13.36 -9.92
CA GLY A 268 -9.65 14.16 -9.24
C GLY A 268 -9.80 15.67 -9.40
N ASP A 269 -10.69 16.13 -10.26
CA ASP A 269 -11.00 17.55 -10.45
C ASP A 269 -12.33 17.92 -9.78
N GLY A 270 -12.34 19.04 -9.05
CA GLY A 270 -13.52 19.54 -8.35
C GLY A 270 -13.71 18.96 -6.95
N GLU A 271 -14.90 19.14 -6.39
CA GLU A 271 -15.26 18.60 -5.08
C GLU A 271 -15.61 17.11 -5.20
N PRO A 272 -14.99 16.22 -4.42
CA PRO A 272 -15.32 14.80 -4.45
C PRO A 272 -16.74 14.57 -3.92
N PRO A 273 -17.54 13.67 -4.52
CA PRO A 273 -18.83 13.31 -3.97
C PRO A 273 -18.67 12.61 -2.62
N ALA A 274 -19.56 12.92 -1.68
CA ALA A 274 -19.57 12.29 -0.36
C ALA A 274 -19.84 10.78 -0.48
N LEU A 275 -19.05 9.97 0.22
CA LEU A 275 -19.26 8.52 0.26
C LEU A 275 -20.56 8.21 1.02
N SER A 276 -21.54 7.59 0.36
CA SER A 276 -22.74 7.11 1.05
C SER A 276 -22.39 5.98 2.02
N ASP A 277 -23.23 5.76 3.03
CA ASP A 277 -23.03 4.67 4.00
C ASP A 277 -22.98 3.29 3.31
N GLU A 278 -23.76 3.07 2.26
CA GLU A 278 -23.71 1.84 1.46
C GLU A 278 -22.32 1.62 0.84
N VAL A 279 -21.74 2.67 0.25
CA VAL A 279 -20.39 2.61 -0.32
C VAL A 279 -19.34 2.37 0.76
N ARG A 280 -19.51 3.00 1.94
CA ARG A 280 -18.60 2.82 3.07
C ARG A 280 -18.65 1.40 3.63
N ILE A 281 -19.84 0.82 3.79
CA ILE A 281 -20.05 -0.57 4.22
C ILE A 281 -19.42 -1.53 3.22
N GLU A 282 -19.68 -1.33 1.93
CA GLU A 282 -19.23 -2.21 0.85
C GLU A 282 -17.70 -2.12 0.64
N ALA A 283 -17.11 -0.95 0.87
CA ALA A 283 -15.66 -0.79 0.96
C ALA A 283 -15.07 -1.49 2.19
N ALA A 284 -15.69 -1.35 3.38
CA ALA A 284 -15.21 -2.02 4.60
C ALA A 284 -15.21 -3.54 4.44
N LYS A 285 -16.26 -4.12 3.84
CA LYS A 285 -16.30 -5.55 3.49
C LYS A 285 -15.13 -5.99 2.62
N ARG A 286 -14.76 -5.19 1.61
CA ARG A 286 -13.61 -5.50 0.74
C ARG A 286 -12.29 -5.45 1.50
N TYR A 287 -12.09 -4.49 2.38
CA TYR A 287 -10.88 -4.47 3.22
C TYR A 287 -10.81 -5.68 4.14
N ILE A 288 -11.91 -6.03 4.81
CA ILE A 288 -11.99 -7.22 5.66
C ILE A 288 -11.71 -8.48 4.84
N GLN A 289 -12.33 -8.62 3.67
CA GLN A 289 -12.09 -9.74 2.76
C GLN A 289 -10.62 -9.77 2.29
N ALA A 290 -10.01 -8.61 2.02
CA ALA A 290 -8.61 -8.52 1.65
C ALA A 290 -7.69 -9.00 2.77
N TYR A 291 -7.97 -8.62 4.02
CA TYR A 291 -7.25 -9.17 5.19
C TYR A 291 -7.36 -10.68 5.23
N GLU A 292 -8.58 -11.22 5.15
CA GLU A 292 -8.84 -12.65 5.30
C GLU A 292 -8.17 -13.46 4.18
N LEU A 293 -8.27 -13.00 2.93
CA LEU A 293 -7.64 -13.66 1.79
C LEU A 293 -6.12 -13.55 1.85
N ILE A 294 -5.55 -12.36 2.07
CA ILE A 294 -4.08 -12.16 2.04
C ILE A 294 -3.40 -12.93 3.16
N THR A 295 -3.97 -12.89 4.37
CA THR A 295 -3.34 -13.47 5.56
C THR A 295 -3.73 -14.93 5.82
N GLY A 296 -4.86 -15.37 5.25
CA GLY A 296 -5.47 -16.67 5.58
C GLY A 296 -6.05 -16.74 7.00
N LYS A 297 -6.30 -15.59 7.64
CA LYS A 297 -6.78 -15.49 9.03
C LYS A 297 -8.09 -14.71 9.10
N GLU A 298 -8.93 -15.02 10.07
CA GLU A 298 -10.12 -14.20 10.35
C GLU A 298 -9.75 -12.89 11.05
N LEU A 299 -10.38 -11.79 10.65
CA LEU A 299 -10.18 -10.50 11.31
C LEU A 299 -10.90 -10.50 12.67
N ILE A 300 -10.16 -10.24 13.74
CA ILE A 300 -10.71 -10.08 15.08
C ILE A 300 -10.97 -8.60 15.35
N ILE A 301 -12.21 -8.26 15.67
CA ILE A 301 -12.64 -6.89 15.97
C ILE A 301 -12.94 -6.75 17.46
N ASP A 302 -12.39 -5.69 18.03
CA ASP A 302 -12.77 -5.13 19.33
C ASP A 302 -13.89 -4.08 19.10
N ASP A 303 -15.01 -4.22 19.81
CA ASP A 303 -16.15 -3.31 19.69
C ASP A 303 -15.97 -2.00 20.49
N THR A 304 -14.90 -1.88 21.28
CA THR A 304 -14.54 -0.63 21.94
C THR A 304 -14.28 0.46 20.88
N PRO A 305 -14.82 1.68 21.05
CA PRO A 305 -14.65 2.75 20.07
C PRO A 305 -13.18 2.95 19.67
N VAL A 306 -12.88 2.95 18.37
CA VAL A 306 -11.50 3.00 17.86
C VAL A 306 -10.72 4.19 18.41
N THR A 307 -11.36 5.36 18.53
CA THR A 307 -10.76 6.56 19.11
C THR A 307 -10.37 6.36 20.57
N GLU A 308 -11.16 5.63 21.36
CA GLU A 308 -10.84 5.31 22.74
C GLU A 308 -9.63 4.36 22.83
N ARG A 309 -9.67 3.25 22.07
CA ARG A 309 -8.57 2.27 22.05
C ARG A 309 -7.25 2.91 21.64
N VAL A 310 -7.26 3.65 20.54
CA VAL A 310 -6.07 4.33 20.00
C VAL A 310 -5.58 5.39 20.97
N ASN A 311 -6.44 6.23 21.53
CA ASN A 311 -6.00 7.23 22.51
C ASN A 311 -5.39 6.61 23.76
N ASN A 312 -5.92 5.48 24.24
CA ASN A 312 -5.35 4.75 25.37
C ASN A 312 -3.97 4.17 25.01
N ALA A 313 -3.82 3.58 23.83
CA ALA A 313 -2.54 3.09 23.34
C ALA A 313 -1.50 4.22 23.21
N LEU A 314 -1.87 5.36 22.62
CA LEU A 314 -0.98 6.52 22.48
C LEU A 314 -0.56 7.09 23.83
N LYS A 315 -1.48 7.20 24.80
CA LYS A 315 -1.15 7.65 26.17
C LYS A 315 -0.17 6.71 26.88
N GLY A 316 -0.25 5.40 26.62
CA GLY A 316 0.67 4.42 27.19
C GLY A 316 2.09 4.49 26.62
N LEU A 317 2.30 5.19 25.51
CA LEU A 317 3.60 5.37 24.86
C LEU A 317 4.31 6.67 25.27
N ALA A 318 3.58 7.62 25.89
CA ALA A 318 4.11 8.90 26.35
C ALA A 318 4.86 8.75 27.68
#